data_AF-A0A816D8U5-F1
#
_entry.id   AF-A0A816D8U5-F1
#
_cell.length_a   1.000
_cell.length_b   1.000
_cell.length_c   1.000
_cell.angle_alpha   90.00
_cell.angle_beta   90.00
_cell.angle_gamma   90.00
#
_symmetry.space_group_name_H-M   'P 1'
#
loop_
_entity.id
_entity.type
_entity.pdbx_description
1 polymer ?
#
loop_
_entity_poly.entity_id
_entity_poly.type
_entity_poly.pdbx_seq_one_letter_code
_entity_poly.pdbx_strand_id
1 'polypeptide(L)'
;MTTATETNFNSVEHLTIENGYNIAKCSKYFPNVNELTVKYCESVPTWEWFTRKNICRILPLMQVTKLTIHVKYDMNWIMALLYIMPNIQTLKLINERSNSLDCLSFEDTKIFRFVSEQNKINNIILTHNYSLQKLQGFIDLCPQLQHLTIGISERCLYPAVRFLLSKKNQNQCQLSSLCVSGVDAISIEKLKSLLLSENLADEHMIIIVNDKFYLRWR
;
A
#
# COMPACT_ATOMS: atom_id res chain seq x y z
N MET A 1 -10.59 -6.37 48.22
CA MET A 1 -10.74 -5.50 47.04
C MET A 1 -9.47 -5.61 46.22
N THR A 2 -9.49 -6.41 45.16
CA THR A 2 -8.36 -6.56 44.24
C THR A 2 -8.32 -5.35 43.31
N THR A 3 -7.32 -4.49 43.49
CA THR A 3 -7.00 -3.42 42.54
C THR A 3 -6.66 -4.08 41.21
N ALA A 4 -7.55 -3.95 40.23
CA ALA A 4 -7.22 -4.30 38.85
C ALA A 4 -6.02 -3.44 38.45
N THR A 5 -4.86 -4.05 38.28
CA THR A 5 -3.69 -3.40 37.69
C THR A 5 -4.12 -2.86 36.33
N GLU A 6 -4.25 -1.54 36.21
CA GLU A 6 -4.46 -0.88 34.93
C GLU A 6 -3.33 -1.32 34.01
N THR A 7 -3.68 -2.13 33.02
CA THR A 7 -2.72 -2.57 32.00
C THR A 7 -2.29 -1.32 31.23
N ASN A 8 -1.03 -0.94 31.38
CA ASN A 8 -0.43 0.18 30.67
C ASN A 8 -0.09 -0.25 29.24
N PHE A 9 -0.62 0.45 28.23
CA PHE A 9 -0.40 0.16 26.81
C PHE A 9 0.52 1.18 26.12
N ASN A 10 1.25 2.01 26.88
CA ASN A 10 2.14 3.03 26.32
C ASN A 10 3.34 2.43 25.55
N SER A 11 3.71 1.18 25.79
CA SER A 11 4.78 0.52 25.04
C SER A 11 4.32 -0.11 23.72
N VAL A 12 3.02 -0.06 23.40
CA VAL A 12 2.48 -0.67 22.18
C VAL A 12 2.63 0.29 21.02
N GLU A 13 3.55 -0.04 20.10
CA GLU A 13 3.80 0.72 18.87
C GLU A 13 3.11 0.09 17.64
N HIS A 14 2.84 -1.22 17.69
CA HIS A 14 2.19 -1.97 16.63
C HIS A 14 0.90 -2.61 17.12
N LEU A 15 -0.21 -2.30 16.45
CA LEU A 15 -1.51 -2.91 16.70
C LEU A 15 -1.94 -3.77 15.50
N THR A 16 -2.35 -5.02 15.79
CA THR A 16 -2.99 -5.89 14.80
C THR A 16 -4.46 -6.06 15.15
N ILE A 17 -5.33 -5.79 14.17
CA ILE A 17 -6.78 -5.96 14.26
C ILE A 17 -7.16 -7.12 13.36
N GLU A 18 -7.54 -8.25 13.96
CA GLU A 18 -7.93 -9.46 13.21
C GLU A 18 -9.43 -9.54 12.93
N ASN A 19 -10.23 -8.77 13.66
CA ASN A 19 -11.68 -8.77 13.52
C ASN A 19 -12.26 -7.41 13.89
N GLY A 20 -13.09 -6.86 12.99
CA GLY A 20 -13.80 -5.61 13.22
C GLY A 20 -14.72 -5.57 14.43
N TYR A 21 -15.30 -6.72 14.81
CA TYR A 21 -16.10 -6.82 16.03
C TYR A 21 -15.28 -6.52 17.30
N ASN A 22 -13.98 -6.81 17.28
CA ASN A 22 -13.11 -6.54 18.42
C ASN A 22 -12.89 -5.04 18.61
N ILE A 23 -12.92 -4.24 17.53
CA ILE A 23 -12.85 -2.77 17.64
C ILE A 23 -14.04 -2.24 18.42
N ALA A 24 -15.26 -2.62 18.04
CA ALA A 24 -16.47 -2.08 18.67
C ALA A 24 -16.54 -2.41 20.18
N LYS A 25 -15.94 -3.53 20.59
CA LYS A 25 -15.90 -4.01 21.98
C LYS A 25 -14.62 -3.63 22.74
N CYS A 26 -13.62 -3.04 22.07
CA CYS A 26 -12.36 -2.69 22.71
C CYS A 26 -12.56 -1.52 23.68
N SER A 27 -12.24 -1.75 24.95
CA SER A 27 -12.23 -0.72 26.00
C SER A 27 -10.83 -0.16 26.29
N LYS A 28 -9.82 -0.59 25.51
CA LYS A 28 -8.42 -0.18 25.69
C LYS A 28 -8.03 0.87 24.66
N TYR A 29 -7.19 1.80 25.09
CA TYR A 29 -6.59 2.83 24.25
C TYR A 29 -5.08 2.61 24.17
N PHE A 30 -4.52 2.73 22.97
CA PHE A 30 -3.13 2.49 22.65
C PHE A 30 -2.52 3.80 22.11
N PRO A 31 -1.95 4.65 22.99
CA PRO A 31 -1.62 6.04 22.66
C PRO A 31 -0.40 6.22 21.75
N ASN A 32 0.46 5.21 21.63
CA ASN A 32 1.75 5.31 20.93
C ASN A 32 1.82 4.41 19.68
N VAL A 33 0.67 3.93 19.19
CA VAL A 33 0.61 3.09 17.99
C VAL A 33 0.98 3.91 16.76
N ASN A 34 2.03 3.48 16.08
CA ASN A 34 2.50 4.04 14.81
C ASN A 34 2.34 3.06 13.63
N GLU A 35 2.14 1.77 13.92
CA GLU A 35 1.95 0.71 12.93
C GLU A 35 0.61 0.00 13.15
N LEU A 36 -0.20 -0.07 12.10
CA LEU A 36 -1.50 -0.73 12.12
C LEU A 36 -1.54 -1.85 11.09
N THR A 37 -1.92 -3.05 11.53
CA THR A 37 -2.22 -4.19 10.65
C THR A 37 -3.70 -4.55 10.75
N VAL A 38 -4.38 -4.60 9.62
CA VAL A 38 -5.79 -5.01 9.53
C VAL A 38 -5.86 -6.34 8.80
N LYS A 39 -6.33 -7.39 9.47
CA LYS A 39 -6.57 -8.71 8.89
C LYS A 39 -8.06 -9.03 8.88
N TYR A 40 -8.47 -9.92 7.98
CA TYR A 40 -9.87 -10.27 7.77
C TYR A 40 -10.21 -11.57 8.47
N CYS A 41 -11.43 -11.66 8.97
CA CYS A 41 -12.09 -12.90 9.30
C CYS A 41 -13.41 -12.95 8.53
N GLU A 42 -13.71 -14.08 7.88
CA GLU A 42 -14.67 -14.27 6.78
C GLU A 42 -16.13 -13.83 7.01
N SER A 43 -16.48 -13.36 8.19
CA SER A 43 -17.85 -13.22 8.66
C SER A 43 -18.49 -11.81 8.55
N VAL A 44 -17.81 -10.75 8.08
CA VAL A 44 -18.37 -9.37 8.14
C VAL A 44 -17.96 -8.50 6.94
N PRO A 45 -18.89 -7.74 6.31
CA PRO A 45 -18.50 -6.69 5.36
C PRO A 45 -17.45 -5.73 5.95
N THR A 46 -16.33 -5.57 5.25
CA THR A 46 -15.08 -4.96 5.76
C THR A 46 -15.14 -3.47 6.09
N TRP A 47 -16.13 -2.74 5.60
CA TRP A 47 -16.15 -1.27 5.67
C TRP A 47 -17.05 -0.70 6.78
N GLU A 48 -18.06 -1.43 7.25
CA GLU A 48 -19.04 -0.89 8.21
C GLU A 48 -18.48 -0.73 9.63
N TRP A 49 -17.49 -1.54 10.02
CA TRP A 49 -16.91 -1.48 11.36
C TRP A 49 -15.70 -0.53 11.45
N PHE A 50 -14.96 -0.33 10.35
CA PHE A 50 -13.79 0.56 10.29
C PHE A 50 -14.21 2.02 10.10
N THR A 51 -15.09 2.51 10.96
CA THR A 51 -15.44 3.94 10.97
C THR A 51 -14.42 4.70 11.81
N ARG A 52 -14.17 5.97 11.44
CA ARG A 52 -13.37 6.90 12.23
C ARG A 52 -13.79 6.90 13.70
N LYS A 53 -15.11 6.90 13.96
CA LYS A 53 -15.68 6.91 15.31
C LYS A 53 -15.25 5.70 16.14
N ASN A 54 -15.17 4.52 15.55
CA ASN A 54 -14.82 3.31 16.27
C ASN A 54 -13.32 3.24 16.57
N ILE A 55 -12.48 3.65 15.63
CA ILE A 55 -11.03 3.40 15.74
C ILE A 55 -10.30 4.50 16.47
N CYS A 56 -10.74 5.75 16.36
CA CYS A 56 -10.17 6.84 17.17
C CYS A 56 -10.32 6.61 18.68
N ARG A 57 -11.24 5.72 19.11
CA ARG A 57 -11.41 5.31 20.51
C ARG A 57 -10.32 4.34 20.99
N ILE A 58 -9.60 3.73 20.06
CA ILE A 58 -8.60 2.68 20.34
C ILE A 58 -7.19 3.20 20.08
N LEU A 59 -7.00 4.04 19.07
CA LEU A 59 -5.67 4.56 18.75
C LEU A 59 -5.72 5.96 18.10
N PRO A 60 -4.66 6.76 18.22
CA PRO A 60 -4.55 8.06 17.56
C PRO A 60 -4.20 7.88 16.08
N LEU A 61 -5.22 7.91 15.21
CA LEU A 61 -5.06 7.71 13.76
C LEU A 61 -4.01 8.61 13.09
N MET A 62 -3.78 9.81 13.62
CA MET A 62 -2.79 10.76 13.10
C MET A 62 -1.34 10.33 13.35
N GLN A 63 -1.08 9.43 14.29
CA GLN A 63 0.28 8.95 14.59
C GLN A 63 0.67 7.73 13.74
N VAL A 64 -0.30 7.07 13.11
CA VAL A 64 -0.04 5.91 12.27
C VAL A 64 0.72 6.35 11.03
N THR A 65 1.89 5.73 10.82
CA THR A 65 2.76 5.96 9.65
C THR A 65 2.88 4.72 8.78
N LYS A 66 2.56 3.54 9.32
CA LYS A 66 2.58 2.27 8.58
C LYS A 66 1.23 1.59 8.65
N LEU A 67 0.66 1.29 7.49
CA LEU A 67 -0.61 0.57 7.37
C LEU A 67 -0.41 -0.69 6.54
N THR A 68 -0.75 -1.82 7.13
CA THR A 68 -0.71 -3.12 6.50
C THR A 68 -2.13 -3.71 6.45
N ILE A 69 -2.56 -4.16 5.27
CA ILE A 69 -3.92 -4.62 5.00
C ILE A 69 -3.84 -6.02 4.41
N HIS A 70 -4.35 -7.00 5.15
CA HIS A 70 -4.40 -8.43 4.78
C HIS A 70 -5.86 -8.86 4.63
N VAL A 71 -6.61 -8.15 3.77
CA VAL A 71 -8.05 -8.38 3.57
C VAL A 71 -8.41 -8.21 2.09
N LYS A 72 -9.58 -8.70 1.67
CA LYS A 72 -10.17 -8.23 0.42
C LYS A 72 -10.57 -6.76 0.59
N TYR A 73 -10.04 -5.91 -0.28
CA TYR A 73 -10.32 -4.49 -0.29
C TYR A 73 -10.76 -4.03 -1.68
N ASP A 74 -11.46 -2.90 -1.68
CA ASP A 74 -11.67 -2.07 -2.87
C ASP A 74 -10.97 -0.71 -2.69
N MET A 75 -10.84 0.04 -3.78
CA MET A 75 -10.18 1.34 -3.73
C MET A 75 -10.95 2.38 -2.91
N ASN A 76 -12.28 2.29 -2.81
CA ASN A 76 -13.08 3.22 -2.00
C ASN A 76 -12.75 3.08 -0.52
N TRP A 77 -12.62 1.85 -0.06
CA TRP A 77 -12.23 1.57 1.32
C TRP A 77 -10.81 2.07 1.60
N ILE A 78 -9.85 1.82 0.69
CA ILE A 78 -8.50 2.38 0.82
C ILE A 78 -8.54 3.91 0.90
N MET A 79 -9.28 4.60 0.02
CA MET A 79 -9.42 6.06 0.06
C MET A 79 -10.04 6.54 1.38
N ALA A 80 -11.08 5.87 1.87
CA ALA A 80 -11.71 6.21 3.15
C ALA A 80 -10.75 6.05 4.34
N LEU A 81 -9.89 5.03 4.31
CA LEU A 81 -8.84 4.83 5.32
C LEU A 81 -7.80 5.95 5.28
N LEU A 82 -7.28 6.24 4.09
CA LEU A 82 -6.27 7.28 3.91
C LEU A 82 -6.80 8.67 4.25
N TYR A 83 -8.09 8.92 4.01
CA TYR A 83 -8.76 10.15 4.42
C TYR A 83 -8.70 10.39 5.94
N ILE A 84 -8.77 9.33 6.76
CA ILE A 84 -8.76 9.44 8.22
C ILE A 84 -7.37 9.20 8.84
N MET A 85 -6.41 8.71 8.04
CA MET A 85 -5.01 8.49 8.41
C MET A 85 -4.07 9.23 7.44
N PRO A 86 -4.00 10.57 7.50
CA PRO A 86 -3.27 11.35 6.49
C PRO A 86 -1.73 11.19 6.56
N ASN A 87 -1.19 10.65 7.66
CA ASN A 87 0.25 10.55 7.89
C ASN A 87 0.86 9.19 7.51
N ILE A 88 0.11 8.31 6.82
CA ILE A 88 0.67 7.06 6.30
C ILE A 88 1.82 7.36 5.33
N GLN A 89 2.96 6.74 5.58
CA GLN A 89 4.16 6.76 4.75
C GLN A 89 4.35 5.42 4.03
N THR A 90 4.08 4.31 4.72
CA THR A 90 4.16 2.96 4.16
C THR A 90 2.79 2.31 4.11
N LEU A 91 2.36 1.94 2.90
CA LEU A 91 1.14 1.18 2.65
C LEU A 91 1.47 -0.21 2.12
N LYS A 92 1.11 -1.26 2.86
CA LYS A 92 1.30 -2.65 2.46
C LYS A 92 -0.05 -3.34 2.24
N LEU A 93 -0.28 -3.84 1.04
CA LEU A 93 -1.52 -4.49 0.65
C LEU A 93 -1.25 -5.96 0.26
N ILE A 94 -1.73 -6.84 1.12
CA ILE A 94 -1.65 -8.30 0.97
C ILE A 94 -3.04 -8.79 0.60
N ASN A 95 -3.24 -9.01 -0.70
CA ASN A 95 -4.53 -9.40 -1.24
C ASN A 95 -4.59 -10.91 -1.49
N GLU A 96 -5.27 -11.65 -0.61
CA GLU A 96 -5.27 -13.11 -0.71
C GLU A 96 -6.16 -13.62 -1.87
N ARG A 97 -7.24 -12.92 -2.25
CA ARG A 97 -8.12 -13.27 -3.38
C ARG A 97 -8.95 -12.05 -3.85
N SER A 98 -8.54 -11.36 -4.91
CA SER A 98 -9.39 -10.34 -5.55
C SER A 98 -9.82 -10.79 -6.93
N ASN A 99 -10.98 -11.45 -6.98
CA ASN A 99 -11.78 -11.51 -8.18
C ASN A 99 -12.43 -10.14 -8.37
N SER A 100 -12.15 -9.53 -9.51
CA SER A 100 -12.90 -8.43 -10.15
C SER A 100 -13.55 -7.42 -9.20
N LEU A 101 -12.86 -6.32 -8.96
CA LEU A 101 -13.53 -5.04 -8.72
C LEU A 101 -12.95 -4.09 -9.74
N ASP A 102 -13.78 -3.73 -10.69
CA ASP A 102 -13.51 -2.75 -11.73
C ASP A 102 -12.98 -1.48 -11.05
N CYS A 103 -11.86 -0.98 -11.57
CA CYS A 103 -11.49 0.41 -11.35
C CYS A 103 -12.62 1.23 -11.98
N LEU A 104 -13.64 1.59 -11.19
CA LEU A 104 -14.46 2.74 -11.56
C LEU A 104 -13.50 3.92 -11.69
N SER A 105 -13.82 4.82 -12.63
CA SER A 105 -13.10 6.06 -12.92
C SER A 105 -13.10 7.02 -11.72
N PHE A 106 -12.39 6.66 -10.65
CA PHE A 106 -12.37 7.39 -9.38
C PHE A 106 -11.50 8.64 -9.41
N GLU A 107 -10.67 8.77 -10.45
CA GLU A 107 -9.77 9.90 -10.68
C GLU A 107 -10.52 11.26 -10.65
N ASP A 108 -11.81 11.26 -10.96
CA ASP A 108 -12.67 12.47 -10.98
C ASP A 108 -13.42 12.76 -9.67
N THR A 109 -13.26 11.92 -8.63
CA THR A 109 -13.96 12.17 -7.35
C THR A 109 -13.22 13.21 -6.51
N LYS A 110 -13.97 14.09 -5.83
CA LYS A 110 -13.41 15.06 -4.87
C LYS A 110 -12.60 14.38 -3.76
N ILE A 111 -13.01 13.17 -3.35
CA ILE A 111 -12.33 12.38 -2.33
C ILE A 111 -10.98 11.90 -2.85
N PHE A 112 -10.91 11.36 -4.06
CA PHE A 112 -9.64 10.93 -4.66
C PHE A 112 -8.65 12.09 -4.74
N ARG A 113 -9.08 13.24 -5.28
CA ARG A 113 -8.22 14.43 -5.39
C ARG A 113 -7.71 14.87 -4.02
N PHE A 114 -8.60 14.98 -3.03
CA PHE A 114 -8.21 15.33 -1.67
C PHE A 114 -7.21 14.35 -1.07
N VAL A 115 -7.47 13.04 -1.18
CA VAL A 115 -6.56 12.02 -0.63
C VAL A 115 -5.22 12.05 -1.36
N SER A 116 -5.22 12.15 -2.69
CA SER A 116 -4.00 12.21 -3.52
C SER A 116 -3.12 13.40 -3.17
N GLU A 117 -3.70 14.59 -3.00
CA GLU A 117 -2.97 15.80 -2.64
C GLU A 117 -2.41 15.79 -1.21
N GLN A 118 -3.09 15.12 -0.27
CA GLN A 118 -2.79 15.22 1.16
C GLN A 118 -1.96 14.06 1.71
N ASN A 119 -2.00 12.88 1.09
CA ASN A 119 -1.29 11.72 1.63
C ASN A 119 0.24 11.88 1.50
N LYS A 120 0.95 11.20 2.40
CA LYS A 120 2.42 11.23 2.51
C LYS A 120 3.04 9.88 2.14
N ILE A 121 2.32 9.07 1.36
CA ILE A 121 2.74 7.71 1.04
C ILE A 121 3.94 7.79 0.11
N ASN A 122 5.08 7.35 0.60
CA ASN A 122 6.33 7.28 -0.15
C ASN A 122 6.75 5.82 -0.42
N ASN A 123 6.12 4.84 0.24
CA ASN A 123 6.41 3.43 0.09
C ASN A 123 5.14 2.59 -0.05
N ILE A 124 5.01 1.87 -1.14
CA ILE A 124 3.91 0.93 -1.39
C ILE A 124 4.45 -0.48 -1.59
N ILE A 125 3.84 -1.44 -0.89
CA ILE A 125 4.15 -2.87 -1.03
C ILE A 125 2.89 -3.63 -1.41
N LEU A 126 2.84 -4.11 -2.64
CA LEU A 126 1.75 -4.85 -3.26
C LEU A 126 2.18 -6.31 -3.46
N THR A 127 1.77 -7.26 -2.61
CA THR A 127 2.41 -8.59 -2.58
C THR A 127 1.84 -9.66 -3.53
N HIS A 128 0.74 -9.38 -4.22
CA HIS A 128 0.03 -10.34 -5.08
C HIS A 128 -0.18 -9.77 -6.48
N ASN A 129 -0.59 -10.59 -7.45
CA ASN A 129 -0.74 -10.15 -8.85
C ASN A 129 -1.77 -9.03 -9.02
N TYR A 130 -1.31 -7.79 -9.11
CA TYR A 130 -2.16 -6.64 -9.46
C TYR A 130 -2.28 -6.47 -10.96
N SER A 131 -3.47 -6.06 -11.42
CA SER A 131 -3.64 -5.59 -12.80
C SER A 131 -2.93 -4.25 -12.99
N LEU A 132 -2.55 -3.96 -14.24
CA LEU A 132 -1.95 -2.68 -14.60
C LEU A 132 -2.82 -1.49 -14.17
N GLN A 133 -4.14 -1.56 -14.38
CA GLN A 133 -5.07 -0.48 -14.00
C GLN A 133 -5.07 -0.20 -12.50
N LYS A 134 -5.01 -1.24 -11.66
CA LYS A 134 -4.93 -1.05 -10.20
C LYS A 134 -3.59 -0.41 -9.81
N LEU A 135 -2.50 -0.85 -10.44
CA LEU A 135 -1.19 -0.28 -10.23
C LEU A 135 -1.16 1.22 -10.58
N GLN A 136 -1.73 1.58 -11.73
CA GLN A 136 -1.88 2.98 -12.17
C GLN A 136 -2.65 3.80 -11.13
N GLY A 137 -3.80 3.31 -10.67
CA GLY A 137 -4.59 3.97 -9.64
C GLY A 137 -3.82 4.22 -8.33
N PHE A 138 -2.96 3.30 -7.91
CA PHE A 138 -2.10 3.53 -6.73
C PHE A 138 -1.02 4.58 -6.95
N ILE A 139 -0.44 4.62 -8.16
CA ILE A 139 0.60 5.58 -8.52
C ILE A 139 0.00 6.99 -8.60
N ASP A 140 -1.17 7.13 -9.22
CA ASP A 140 -1.86 8.43 -9.31
C ASP A 140 -2.44 8.87 -7.96
N LEU A 141 -2.78 7.92 -7.07
CA LEU A 141 -3.16 8.22 -5.69
C LEU A 141 -1.98 8.71 -4.85
N CYS A 142 -0.74 8.32 -5.16
CA CYS A 142 0.42 8.58 -4.30
C CYS A 142 1.50 9.38 -5.05
N PRO A 143 1.32 10.70 -5.25
CA PRO A 143 2.24 11.52 -6.05
C PRO A 143 3.66 11.61 -5.45
N GLN A 144 3.81 11.36 -4.13
CA GLN A 144 5.09 11.34 -3.42
C GLN A 144 5.75 9.95 -3.36
N LEU A 145 5.25 8.99 -4.15
CA LEU A 145 5.75 7.62 -4.15
C LEU A 145 7.22 7.57 -4.57
N GLN A 146 8.07 7.05 -3.67
CA GLN A 146 9.50 6.87 -3.89
C GLN A 146 9.89 5.39 -4.04
N HIS A 147 9.18 4.50 -3.35
CA HIS A 147 9.49 3.08 -3.30
C HIS A 147 8.25 2.25 -3.62
N LEU A 148 8.36 1.38 -4.60
CA LEU A 148 7.27 0.52 -5.04
C LEU A 148 7.74 -0.93 -5.06
N THR A 149 7.13 -1.80 -4.28
CA THR A 149 7.30 -3.25 -4.36
C THR A 149 6.04 -3.87 -4.92
N ILE A 150 6.15 -4.64 -6.01
CA ILE A 150 5.02 -5.31 -6.65
C ILE A 150 5.27 -6.80 -6.83
N GLY A 151 4.25 -7.60 -6.54
CA GLY A 151 4.02 -8.90 -7.16
C GLY A 151 3.17 -8.66 -8.40
N ILE A 152 3.63 -9.10 -9.56
CA ILE A 152 2.91 -8.89 -10.81
C ILE A 152 3.09 -10.11 -11.71
N SER A 153 2.04 -10.46 -12.45
CA SER A 153 2.15 -11.53 -13.43
C SER A 153 3.07 -11.10 -14.58
N GLU A 154 3.77 -12.06 -15.19
CA GLU A 154 4.67 -11.80 -16.31
C GLU A 154 3.99 -10.99 -17.44
N ARG A 155 2.70 -11.29 -17.71
CA ARG A 155 1.91 -10.59 -18.73
C ARG A 155 1.72 -9.09 -18.46
N CYS A 156 1.72 -8.69 -17.19
CA CYS A 156 1.54 -7.29 -16.80
C CYS A 156 2.86 -6.59 -16.44
N LEU A 157 3.96 -7.34 -16.29
CA LEU A 157 5.27 -6.84 -15.89
C LEU A 157 5.80 -5.75 -16.85
N TYR A 158 5.93 -6.05 -18.13
CA TYR A 158 6.50 -5.08 -19.09
C TYR A 158 5.61 -3.85 -19.29
N PRO A 159 4.28 -3.97 -19.44
CA PRO A 159 3.40 -2.81 -19.48
C PRO A 159 3.50 -1.93 -18.22
N ALA A 160 3.61 -2.54 -17.04
CA ALA A 160 3.77 -1.82 -15.78
C ALA A 160 5.10 -1.05 -15.71
N VAL A 161 6.20 -1.70 -16.09
CA VAL A 161 7.51 -1.04 -16.13
C VAL A 161 7.51 0.10 -17.14
N ARG A 162 6.98 -0.09 -18.36
CA ARG A 162 6.87 0.99 -19.36
C ARG A 162 6.04 2.17 -18.86
N PHE A 163 4.92 1.91 -18.20
CA PHE A 163 4.10 2.95 -17.57
C PHE A 163 4.87 3.74 -16.50
N LEU A 164 5.62 3.03 -15.65
CA LEU A 164 6.43 3.68 -14.62
C LEU A 164 7.54 4.55 -15.21
N LEU A 165 8.21 4.05 -16.25
CA LEU A 165 9.25 4.80 -16.96
C LEU A 165 8.69 6.04 -17.65
N SER A 166 7.52 5.94 -18.30
CA SER A 166 6.90 7.11 -18.93
C SER A 166 6.53 8.19 -17.92
N LYS A 167 5.95 7.80 -16.77
CA LYS A 167 5.67 8.72 -15.65
C LYS A 167 6.94 9.36 -15.10
N LYS A 168 8.03 8.59 -14.95
CA LYS A 168 9.33 9.10 -14.48
C LYS A 168 9.92 10.11 -15.47
N ASN A 169 9.93 9.80 -16.76
CA ASN A 169 10.48 10.66 -17.81
C ASN A 169 9.71 11.97 -17.97
N GLN A 170 8.41 11.96 -17.66
CA GLN A 170 7.56 13.15 -17.63
C GLN A 170 7.62 13.91 -16.31
N ASN A 171 8.48 13.51 -15.36
CA ASN A 171 8.54 14.06 -13.99
C ASN A 171 7.19 14.01 -13.24
N GLN A 172 6.32 13.06 -13.59
CA GLN A 172 5.01 12.87 -12.97
C GLN A 172 5.04 11.90 -11.78
N CYS A 173 6.18 11.28 -11.50
CA CYS A 173 6.36 10.39 -10.36
C CYS A 173 7.77 10.54 -9.77
N GLN A 174 7.86 10.48 -8.44
CA GLN A 174 9.12 10.60 -7.69
C GLN A 174 9.82 9.26 -7.44
N LEU A 175 9.44 8.22 -8.19
CA LEU A 175 9.90 6.87 -7.94
C LEU A 175 11.43 6.78 -8.04
N SER A 176 12.05 6.36 -6.94
CA SER A 176 13.50 6.15 -6.80
C SER A 176 13.85 4.67 -6.76
N SER A 177 12.92 3.79 -6.38
CA SER A 177 13.11 2.35 -6.52
C SER A 177 11.83 1.57 -6.84
N LEU A 178 12.02 0.53 -7.64
CA LEU A 178 11.04 -0.50 -7.97
C LEU A 178 11.62 -1.86 -7.58
N CYS A 179 10.86 -2.63 -6.81
CA CYS A 179 11.12 -4.03 -6.53
C CYS A 179 10.02 -4.87 -7.15
N VAL A 180 10.37 -5.86 -7.96
CA VAL A 180 9.43 -6.84 -8.51
C VAL A 180 9.76 -8.20 -7.93
N SER A 181 8.78 -8.84 -7.31
CA SER A 181 8.93 -10.18 -6.71
C SER A 181 8.34 -11.25 -7.61
N GLY A 182 8.96 -12.44 -7.62
CA GLY A 182 8.45 -13.61 -8.35
C GLY A 182 8.74 -13.53 -9.86
N VAL A 183 9.87 -12.95 -10.24
CA VAL A 183 10.29 -12.80 -11.63
C VAL A 183 11.32 -13.87 -11.97
N ASP A 184 11.08 -14.65 -13.02
CA ASP A 184 12.05 -15.63 -13.50
C ASP A 184 13.24 -14.98 -14.22
N ALA A 185 14.31 -15.75 -14.43
CA ALA A 185 15.53 -15.28 -15.06
C ALA A 185 15.31 -14.76 -16.50
N ILE A 186 14.38 -15.38 -17.26
CA ILE A 186 14.09 -14.99 -18.65
C ILE A 186 13.44 -13.60 -18.68
N SER A 187 12.51 -13.37 -17.75
CA SER A 187 11.81 -12.11 -17.58
C SER A 187 12.74 -10.99 -17.14
N ILE A 188 13.72 -11.31 -16.29
CA ILE A 188 14.79 -10.38 -15.91
C ILE A 188 15.62 -9.96 -17.13
N GLU A 189 16.06 -10.89 -17.97
CA GLU A 189 16.85 -10.56 -19.16
C GLU A 189 16.05 -9.69 -20.15
N LYS A 190 14.77 -10.01 -20.37
CA LYS A 190 13.88 -9.17 -21.18
C LYS A 190 13.69 -7.77 -20.58
N LEU A 191 13.58 -7.65 -19.25
CA LEU A 191 13.51 -6.35 -18.57
C LEU A 191 14.79 -5.53 -18.77
N LYS A 192 15.97 -6.17 -18.69
CA LYS A 192 17.23 -5.50 -19.00
C LYS A 192 17.24 -4.99 -20.44
N SER A 193 16.85 -5.83 -21.41
CA SER A 193 16.76 -5.42 -22.81
C SER A 193 15.79 -4.25 -23.02
N LEU A 194 14.65 -4.25 -22.32
CA LEU A 194 13.70 -3.14 -22.36
C LEU A 194 14.34 -1.84 -21.83
N LEU A 195 14.98 -1.89 -20.66
CA LEU A 195 15.62 -0.73 -20.04
C LEU A 195 16.76 -0.15 -20.90
N LEU A 196 17.52 -1.02 -21.59
CA LEU A 196 18.52 -0.62 -22.58
C LEU A 196 17.88 0.05 -23.80
N SER A 197 16.78 -0.51 -24.33
CA SER A 197 16.11 0.03 -25.51
C SER A 197 15.45 1.40 -25.28
N GLU A 198 15.08 1.69 -24.04
CA GLU A 198 14.51 2.98 -23.63
C GLU A 198 15.61 4.01 -23.27
N ASN A 199 16.88 3.71 -23.57
CA ASN A 199 18.07 4.56 -23.30
C ASN A 199 18.28 4.96 -21.83
N LEU A 200 17.78 4.16 -20.87
CA LEU A 200 17.89 4.51 -19.46
C LEU A 200 19.14 3.96 -18.77
N ALA A 201 19.98 3.20 -19.48
CA ALA A 201 21.08 2.39 -18.96
C ALA A 201 21.97 3.09 -17.91
N ASP A 202 22.25 4.38 -18.09
CA ASP A 202 23.18 5.13 -17.24
C ASP A 202 22.52 5.75 -15.99
N GLU A 203 21.19 5.81 -15.96
CA GLU A 203 20.40 6.46 -14.91
C GLU A 203 19.88 5.48 -13.85
N HIS A 204 20.20 4.19 -13.94
CA HIS A 204 19.68 3.21 -13.01
C HIS A 204 20.67 2.10 -12.61
N MET A 205 20.42 1.54 -11.43
CA MET A 205 21.11 0.38 -10.89
C MET A 205 20.13 -0.80 -10.85
N ILE A 206 20.53 -1.92 -11.45
CA ILE A 206 19.79 -3.19 -11.38
C ILE A 206 20.46 -4.08 -10.34
N ILE A 207 19.69 -4.61 -9.40
CA ILE A 207 20.14 -5.58 -8.40
C ILE A 207 19.18 -6.77 -8.41
N ILE A 208 19.71 -7.99 -8.34
CA ILE A 208 18.90 -9.21 -8.28
C ILE A 208 19.26 -9.94 -6.98
N VAL A 209 18.27 -10.19 -6.13
CA VAL A 209 18.46 -10.89 -4.85
C VAL A 209 17.23 -11.77 -4.59
N ASN A 210 17.43 -13.09 -4.37
CA ASN A 210 16.37 -14.03 -3.97
C ASN A 210 15.08 -13.90 -4.80
N ASP A 211 15.17 -14.07 -6.13
CA ASP A 211 14.04 -13.99 -7.07
C ASP A 211 13.30 -12.63 -7.10
N LYS A 212 13.99 -11.59 -6.64
CA LYS A 212 13.53 -10.20 -6.72
C LYS A 212 14.42 -9.40 -7.65
N PHE A 213 13.76 -8.65 -8.53
CA PHE A 213 14.37 -7.67 -9.40
C PHE A 213 14.22 -6.28 -8.76
N TYR A 214 15.34 -5.61 -8.53
CA TYR A 214 15.39 -4.24 -8.04
C TYR A 214 15.90 -3.32 -9.13
N LEU A 215 15.16 -2.25 -9.38
CA LEU A 215 15.53 -1.14 -10.23
C LEU A 215 15.59 0.11 -9.35
N ARG A 216 16.74 0.79 -9.33
CA ARG A 216 16.92 2.04 -8.58
C ARG A 216 17.36 3.13 -9.54
N TRP A 217 16.61 4.22 -9.61
CA TRP A 217 17.00 5.40 -10.38
C TRP A 217 18.00 6.25 -9.58
N ARG A 218 18.99 6.83 -10.27
CA ARG A 218 19.96 7.77 -9.69
C ARG A 218 19.40 9.17 -9.55
#